data_AF-A0A7C9RF63-F1
#
_entry.id   AF-A0A7C9RF63-F1
#
_cell.length_a   1.000
_cell.length_b   1.000
_cell.length_c   1.000
_cell.angle_alpha   90.00
_cell.angle_beta   90.00
_cell.angle_gamma   90.00
#
_symmetry.space_group_name_H-M   'P 1'
#
loop_
_entity.id
_entity.type
_entity.pdbx_description
1 polymer ?
#
loop_
_entity_poly.entity_id
_entity_poly.type
_entity_poly.pdbx_seq_one_letter_code
_entity_poly.pdbx_strand_id
1 'polypeptide(L)' 'ALAARGGSVEKGAFKSPVEDFYLTNPIARASAVMAECSKLASGQLLTAAE' A
#
# COMPACT_ATOMS: atom_id res chain seq x y z
N ALA A 1 21.11 -20.08 -19.40
CA ALA A 1 20.65 -18.74 -19.80
C ALA A 1 19.29 -18.44 -19.15
N LEU A 2 19.24 -17.57 -18.14
CA LEU A 2 17.99 -17.17 -17.48
C LEU A 2 17.17 -16.21 -18.35
N ALA A 3 17.85 -15.40 -19.16
CA ALA A 3 17.25 -14.42 -20.07
C ALA A 3 16.30 -15.02 -21.14
N ALA A 4 16.38 -16.32 -21.41
CA ALA A 4 15.51 -16.99 -22.38
C ALA A 4 14.23 -17.60 -21.75
N ARG A 5 14.10 -17.60 -20.41
CA ARG A 5 12.94 -18.15 -19.70
C ARG A 5 11.94 -17.04 -19.37
N GLY A 6 11.21 -16.57 -20.38
CA GLY A 6 10.08 -15.66 -20.20
C GLY A 6 8.80 -16.38 -19.79
N GLY A 7 7.88 -15.67 -19.11
CA GLY A 7 6.52 -16.11 -18.82
C GLY A 7 5.48 -15.30 -19.61
N SER A 8 4.24 -15.78 -19.68
CA SER A 8 3.14 -15.07 -20.34
C SER A 8 2.75 -13.80 -19.56
N VAL A 9 2.54 -12.69 -20.27
CA VAL A 9 2.08 -11.43 -19.68
C VAL A 9 0.57 -11.30 -19.89
N GLU A 10 -0.17 -11.12 -18.79
CA GLU A 10 -1.61 -10.91 -18.82
C GLU A 10 -1.97 -9.49 -19.25
N LYS A 11 -3.18 -9.28 -19.81
CA LYS A 11 -3.65 -7.97 -20.36
C LYS A 11 -3.93 -6.89 -19.29
N GLY A 12 -3.67 -7.18 -18.01
CA GLY A 12 -3.94 -6.25 -16.91
C GLY A 12 -3.05 -5.00 -16.95
N ALA A 13 -3.60 -3.87 -16.53
CA ALA A 13 -2.79 -2.67 -16.29
C ALA A 13 -1.83 -2.90 -15.13
N PHE A 14 -0.62 -2.33 -15.21
CA PHE A 14 0.31 -2.30 -14.09
C PHE A 14 -0.29 -1.48 -12.94
N LYS A 15 -0.33 -2.08 -11.75
CA LYS A 15 -0.73 -1.42 -10.51
C LYS A 15 0.45 -1.37 -9.55
N SER A 16 0.44 -0.39 -8.66
CA SER A 16 1.38 -0.40 -7.53
C SER A 16 1.17 -1.67 -6.71
N PRO A 17 2.22 -2.44 -6.39
CA PRO A 17 2.11 -3.58 -5.48
C PRO A 17 1.94 -3.15 -4.01
N VAL A 18 2.18 -1.86 -3.72
CA VAL A 18 1.98 -1.28 -2.39
C VAL A 18 0.79 -0.33 -2.47
N GLU A 19 -0.31 -0.72 -1.82
CA GLU A 19 -1.55 0.06 -1.78
C GLU A 19 -1.50 1.16 -0.72
N ASP A 20 -0.87 0.87 0.43
CA ASP A 20 -0.68 1.82 1.52
C ASP A 20 0.75 1.74 2.05
N PHE A 21 1.49 2.84 1.87
CA PHE A 21 2.86 2.98 2.32
C PHE A 21 3.01 2.88 3.85
N TYR A 22 2.01 3.33 4.61
CA TYR A 22 2.05 3.32 6.07
C TYR A 22 1.68 1.96 6.65
N LEU A 23 1.14 1.02 5.86
CA LEU A 23 0.70 -0.31 6.31
C LEU A 23 1.37 -1.48 5.57
N THR A 24 2.63 -1.30 5.13
CA THR A 24 3.35 -2.28 4.29
C THR A 24 3.72 -3.60 4.96
N ASN A 25 3.89 -3.62 6.29
CA ASN A 25 4.42 -4.77 7.01
C ASN A 25 3.72 -4.96 8.37
N PRO A 26 3.88 -6.11 9.05
CA PRO A 26 3.16 -6.39 10.30
C PRO A 26 3.43 -5.39 11.43
N ILE A 27 4.67 -4.88 11.53
CA ILE A 27 5.05 -3.91 12.56
C ILE A 27 4.34 -2.57 12.31
N ALA A 28 4.37 -2.10 11.05
CA ALA A 28 3.68 -0.87 10.67
C ALA A 28 2.17 -0.97 10.84
N ARG A 29 1.57 -2.12 10.53
CA ARG A 29 0.13 -2.37 10.69
C ARG A 29 -0.33 -2.42 12.14
N ALA A 30 0.56 -2.82 13.05
CA ALA A 30 0.29 -2.81 14.49
C ALA A 30 0.48 -1.41 15.12
N SER A 31 1.08 -0.45 14.41
CA SER A 31 1.35 0.89 14.92
C SER A 31 0.13 1.81 14.81
N ALA A 32 -0.32 2.35 15.94
CA ALA A 32 -1.38 3.36 15.99
C ALA A 32 -1.00 4.64 15.22
N VAL A 33 0.25 5.07 15.32
CA VAL A 33 0.77 6.26 14.61
C VAL A 33 0.71 6.07 13.11
N MET A 34 1.05 4.88 12.61
CA MET A 34 0.97 4.61 11.17
C MET A 34 -0.47 4.56 10.67
N ALA A 35 -1.41 4.07 11.49
CA ALA A 35 -2.82 4.14 11.16
C ALA A 35 -3.33 5.59 11.06
N GLU A 36 -2.85 6.51 11.92
CA GLU A 36 -3.16 7.94 11.83
C GLU A 36 -2.58 8.57 10.55
N CYS A 37 -1.31 8.28 10.23
CA CYS A 37 -0.69 8.75 9.00
C CYS A 37 -1.42 8.25 7.74
N SER A 38 -1.85 6.98 7.71
CA SER A 38 -2.64 6.39 6.62
C SER A 38 -3.97 7.13 6.43
N LYS A 39 -4.68 7.47 7.52
CA LYS A 39 -5.92 8.25 7.46
C LYS A 39 -5.70 9.65 6.88
N LEU A 40 -4.65 10.33 7.34
CA LEU A 40 -4.28 11.65 6.81
C LEU A 40 -3.91 11.58 5.32
N ALA A 41 -3.12 10.59 4.91
CA ALA A 41 -2.68 10.41 3.53
C ALA A 41 -3.80 10.00 2.58
N SER A 42 -4.77 9.21 3.06
CA SER A 42 -5.95 8.81 2.28
C SER A 42 -7.01 9.90 2.19
N GLY A 43 -6.80 11.06 2.84
CA GLY A 43 -7.81 12.13 2.91
C GLY A 43 -9.01 11.77 3.77
N GLN A 44 -8.95 10.66 4.53
CA GLN A 44 -9.89 10.32 5.59
C GLN A 44 -9.61 11.18 6.81
N LEU A 45 -9.83 12.50 6.69
CA LEU A 45 -9.83 13.39 7.82
C LEU A 45 -10.99 12.99 8.73
N LEU A 46 -10.68 12.36 9.85
CA LEU A 46 -11.59 12.30 10.99
C LEU A 46 -11.89 13.75 11.37
N THR A 47 -13.10 14.21 11.06
CA THR A 47 -13.62 15.43 11.66
C THR A 47 -13.64 15.16 13.16
N ALA A 48 -12.68 15.72 13.89
CA ALA A 48 -12.71 15.74 15.33
C ALA A 48 -13.98 16.54 15.71
N ALA A 49 -15.01 15.84 16.17
CA ALA A 49 -16.03 16.49 16.97
C ALA A 49 -15.34 16.85 18.29
N GLU A 50 -15.00 18.13 18.43
CA GLU A 50 -14.76 18.76 19.73
C GLU A 50 -16.03 18.75 20.57
#